data_AF-A0AAU0T0N1-F1
#
_entry.id   AF-A0AAU0T0N1-F1
#
_cell.length_a   1.000
_cell.length_b   1.000
_cell.length_c   1.000
_cell.angle_alpha   90.00
_cell.angle_beta   90.00
_cell.angle_gamma   90.00
#
_symmetry.space_group_name_H-M   'P 1'
#
loop_
_entity.id
_entity.type
_entity.pdbx_description
1 polymer ?
#
loop_
_entity_poly.entity_id
_entity_poly.type
_entity_poly.pdbx_seq_one_letter_code
_entity_poly.pdbx_strand_id
1 'polypeptide(L)'
;MHKHCFIAVLTLLTGCARYQPHPLAPQKMMAAYEERSLTNPELQRFITARLPKITSAWDLSKLTLAAYYYSPELDAVRARFASGEAATETANQRPNPSLSLPLQYTDQPIKPWTYGLAVDIPIETAGKRGYRVAQALQLSDAARLNIGQTTWQIRSRLHIALLDLYAAGRHHAIIGRQVNIQQNIVSMLEKQRSLGEASTFELSQEQIILQNDRRDLASDEKLMLEAKALIAQTIGIPVRALEPIKMDLNEFESLTPEIPGRIARRQTVLNRTDIQGALAEYEASQAALQLEVARQYPNLSLGLGYSFDQGVNKYSITPAGITLPLLNRNEGPIAEAEAHRKEAAIHVEALQNQAINQTDSALQHYRLATQGLALVDTQETTRTAVFKADQHSFDLGAIDRLALSRSRRAVNVDAMTHVDAVVQVQQAISQLENAIQQPLDGIPLHAQSTEAVIRK
;
A
#
# COMPACT_ATOMS: atom_id res chain seq x y z
N MET A 1 6.52 -57.15 30.66
CA MET A 1 6.97 -55.81 30.21
C MET A 1 6.46 -55.38 28.82
N HIS A 2 5.80 -56.22 28.01
CA HIS A 2 5.34 -55.82 26.66
C HIS A 2 4.06 -54.96 26.59
N LYS A 3 3.13 -55.08 27.55
CA LYS A 3 1.87 -54.29 27.53
C LYS A 3 2.08 -52.78 27.79
N HIS A 4 3.13 -52.40 28.53
CA HIS A 4 3.37 -51.00 28.90
C HIS A 4 4.09 -50.22 27.77
N CYS A 5 4.91 -50.90 26.95
CA CYS A 5 5.60 -50.28 25.82
C CYS A 5 4.61 -49.97 24.66
N PHE A 6 3.61 -50.83 24.45
CA PHE A 6 2.61 -50.63 23.39
C PHE A 6 1.68 -49.44 23.66
N ILE A 7 1.32 -49.20 24.93
CA ILE A 7 0.48 -48.07 25.34
C ILE A 7 1.25 -46.74 25.18
N ALA A 8 2.55 -46.71 25.47
CA ALA A 8 3.39 -45.52 25.31
C ALA A 8 3.59 -45.11 23.83
N VAL A 9 3.67 -46.07 22.91
CA VAL A 9 3.77 -45.79 21.46
C VAL A 9 2.45 -45.26 20.90
N LEU A 10 1.30 -45.76 21.38
CA LEU A 10 -0.01 -45.24 20.97
C LEU A 10 -0.26 -43.79 21.42
N THR A 11 0.26 -43.39 22.58
CA THR A 11 0.18 -41.99 23.04
C THR A 11 1.10 -41.03 22.29
N LEU A 12 2.17 -41.52 21.64
CA LEU A 12 3.05 -40.69 20.80
C LEU A 12 2.48 -40.44 19.39
N LEU A 13 1.46 -41.20 18.99
CA LEU A 13 0.78 -41.07 17.70
C LEU A 13 -0.47 -40.18 17.77
N THR A 14 -0.77 -39.56 18.91
CA THR A 14 -1.90 -38.62 19.03
C THR A 14 -1.49 -37.26 18.46
N GLY A 15 -2.15 -36.83 17.39
CA GLY A 15 -1.95 -35.49 16.82
C GLY A 15 -2.42 -34.38 17.76
N CYS A 16 -1.66 -33.28 17.84
CA CYS A 16 -1.97 -32.15 18.72
C CYS A 16 -2.94 -31.13 18.10
N ALA A 17 -3.18 -31.19 16.78
CA ALA A 17 -4.04 -30.25 16.07
C ALA A 17 -5.20 -30.98 15.40
N ARG A 18 -6.39 -30.35 15.45
CA ARG A 18 -7.58 -30.83 14.74
C ARG A 18 -7.94 -29.83 13.64
N TYR A 19 -8.16 -30.33 12.43
CA TYR A 19 -8.67 -29.52 11.34
C TYR A 19 -10.01 -28.87 11.72
N GLN A 20 -10.10 -27.56 11.56
CA GLN A 20 -11.34 -26.80 11.72
C GLN A 20 -11.63 -26.06 10.41
N PRO A 21 -12.69 -26.41 9.68
CA PRO A 21 -13.05 -25.70 8.46
C PRO A 21 -13.45 -24.26 8.80
N HIS A 22 -12.88 -23.30 8.09
CA HIS A 22 -13.29 -21.88 8.11
C HIS A 22 -13.78 -21.50 6.70
N PRO A 23 -14.99 -21.92 6.31
CA PRO A 23 -15.52 -21.61 4.99
C PRO A 23 -15.77 -20.10 4.84
N LEU A 24 -15.52 -19.57 3.64
CA LEU A 24 -15.86 -18.19 3.32
C LEU A 24 -17.38 -18.02 3.32
N ALA A 25 -17.85 -16.92 3.90
CA ALA A 25 -19.27 -16.58 4.00
C ALA A 25 -19.55 -15.23 3.31
N PRO A 26 -19.78 -15.21 1.98
CA PRO A 26 -19.90 -13.97 1.21
C PRO A 26 -20.96 -13.01 1.76
N GLN A 27 -22.10 -13.52 2.21
CA GLN A 27 -23.18 -12.72 2.80
C GLN A 27 -22.75 -12.03 4.10
N LYS A 28 -22.00 -12.71 4.97
CA LYS A 28 -21.46 -12.12 6.21
C LYS A 28 -20.39 -11.07 5.90
N MET A 29 -19.57 -11.31 4.87
CA MET A 29 -18.56 -10.35 4.42
C MET A 29 -19.20 -9.07 3.88
N MET A 30 -20.27 -9.20 3.09
CA MET A 30 -21.04 -8.07 2.57
C MET A 30 -21.69 -7.27 3.71
N ALA A 31 -22.39 -7.93 4.64
CA ALA A 31 -22.99 -7.27 5.80
C ALA A 31 -21.94 -6.55 6.66
N ALA A 32 -20.81 -7.20 6.95
CA ALA A 32 -19.73 -6.61 7.72
C ALA A 32 -19.07 -5.41 7.02
N TYR A 33 -19.03 -5.38 5.68
CA TYR A 33 -18.58 -4.22 4.92
C TYR A 33 -19.60 -3.08 4.99
N GLU A 34 -20.88 -3.40 4.85
CA GLU A 34 -21.99 -2.45 4.87
C GLU A 34 -22.20 -1.72 6.21
N GLU A 35 -21.78 -2.35 7.31
CA GLU A 35 -21.80 -1.79 8.67
C GLU A 35 -20.61 -0.88 9.00
N ARG A 36 -19.56 -0.86 8.15
CA ARG A 36 -18.39 -0.02 8.38
C ARG A 36 -18.78 1.44 8.34
N SER A 37 -18.40 2.16 9.39
CA SER A 37 -18.68 3.59 9.53
C SER A 37 -17.50 4.27 10.19
N LEU A 38 -17.24 5.52 9.80
CA LEU A 38 -16.26 6.36 10.47
C LEU A 38 -16.69 6.78 11.89
N THR A 39 -17.97 6.61 12.24
CA THR A 39 -18.49 6.83 13.60
C THR A 39 -18.38 5.60 14.51
N ASN A 40 -17.79 4.49 14.05
CA ASN A 40 -17.66 3.27 14.85
C ASN A 40 -16.83 3.52 16.14
N PRO A 41 -17.33 3.15 17.34
CA PRO A 41 -16.61 3.37 18.60
C PRO A 41 -15.21 2.74 18.67
N GLU A 42 -15.01 1.56 18.09
CA GLU A 42 -13.69 0.89 18.09
C GLU A 42 -12.69 1.62 17.20
N LEU A 43 -13.15 2.15 16.05
CA LEU A 43 -12.33 3.02 15.22
C LEU A 43 -11.94 4.30 15.98
N GLN A 44 -12.88 4.92 16.68
CA GLN A 44 -12.62 6.15 17.44
C GLN A 44 -11.59 5.91 18.55
N ARG A 45 -11.65 4.77 19.24
CA ARG A 45 -10.60 4.36 20.21
C ARG A 45 -9.25 4.17 19.52
N PHE A 46 -9.22 3.50 18.37
CA PHE A 46 -8.00 3.28 17.59
C PHE A 46 -7.33 4.60 17.18
N ILE A 47 -8.13 5.58 16.74
CA ILE A 47 -7.66 6.92 16.36
C ILE A 47 -7.17 7.70 17.59
N THR A 48 -7.96 7.72 18.67
CA THR A 48 -7.64 8.46 19.91
C THR A 48 -6.33 7.99 20.55
N ALA A 49 -6.03 6.70 20.45
CA ALA A 49 -4.77 6.14 20.95
C ALA A 49 -3.53 6.62 20.18
N ARG A 50 -3.70 7.13 18.94
CA ARG A 50 -2.60 7.48 18.02
C ARG A 50 -2.51 8.98 17.69
N LEU A 51 -3.61 9.73 17.86
CA LEU A 51 -3.66 11.19 17.69
C LEU A 51 -4.06 11.86 19.01
N PRO A 52 -3.10 12.39 19.80
CA PRO A 52 -3.40 13.03 21.09
C PRO A 52 -4.11 14.39 20.95
N LYS A 53 -4.07 15.04 19.78
CA LYS A 53 -4.85 16.25 19.47
C LYS A 53 -5.95 15.90 18.47
N ILE A 54 -7.17 15.73 18.97
CA ILE A 54 -8.34 15.41 18.15
C ILE A 54 -9.05 16.72 17.78
N THR A 55 -8.97 17.11 16.50
CA THR A 55 -9.89 18.09 15.90
C THR A 55 -11.31 17.51 15.85
N SER A 56 -12.37 18.29 15.61
CA SER A 56 -13.70 17.68 15.38
C SER A 56 -13.91 17.20 13.94
N ALA A 57 -13.14 17.73 12.98
CA ALA A 57 -13.29 17.45 11.56
C ALA A 57 -12.45 16.25 11.09
N TRP A 58 -12.81 15.65 9.96
CA TRP A 58 -12.07 14.55 9.34
C TRP A 58 -11.02 15.11 8.38
N ASP A 59 -9.80 15.24 8.88
CA ASP A 59 -8.60 15.62 8.12
C ASP A 59 -7.89 14.40 7.50
N LEU A 60 -6.86 14.64 6.70
CA LEU A 60 -6.04 13.60 6.06
C LEU A 60 -5.49 12.60 7.08
N SER A 61 -5.04 13.07 8.24
CA SER A 61 -4.43 12.22 9.29
C SER A 61 -5.43 11.21 9.85
N LYS A 62 -6.65 11.64 10.18
CA LYS A 62 -7.70 10.74 10.69
C LYS A 62 -8.21 9.79 9.62
N LEU A 63 -8.41 10.28 8.39
CA LEU A 63 -8.85 9.43 7.29
C LEU A 63 -7.78 8.38 6.95
N THR A 64 -6.49 8.72 7.08
CA THR A 64 -5.38 7.77 6.93
C THR A 64 -5.43 6.69 8.01
N LEU A 65 -5.66 7.06 9.29
CA LEU A 65 -5.82 6.07 10.36
C LEU A 65 -7.08 5.19 10.18
N ALA A 66 -8.18 5.76 9.69
CA ALA A 66 -9.36 4.99 9.34
C ALA A 66 -9.06 4.00 8.20
N ALA A 67 -8.28 4.41 7.20
CA ALA A 67 -7.82 3.51 6.16
C ALA A 67 -6.91 2.40 6.71
N TYR A 68 -6.01 2.69 7.64
CA TYR A 68 -5.19 1.66 8.29
C TYR A 68 -5.99 0.65 9.12
N TYR A 69 -7.20 1.04 9.54
CA TYR A 69 -8.10 0.17 10.30
C TYR A 69 -8.98 -0.72 9.41
N TYR A 70 -9.53 -0.16 8.32
CA TYR A 70 -10.52 -0.81 7.46
C TYR A 70 -10.00 -1.32 6.11
N SER A 71 -8.85 -0.87 5.64
CA SER A 71 -8.37 -1.18 4.29
C SER A 71 -8.13 -2.69 4.11
N PRO A 72 -8.82 -3.35 3.16
CA PRO A 72 -8.65 -4.77 2.91
C PRO A 72 -7.27 -5.12 2.33
N GLU A 73 -6.65 -4.18 1.62
CA GLU A 73 -5.30 -4.35 1.07
C GLU A 73 -4.27 -4.48 2.20
N LEU A 74 -4.44 -3.70 3.27
CA LEU A 74 -3.59 -3.76 4.44
C LEU A 74 -3.78 -5.07 5.23
N ASP A 75 -5.02 -5.55 5.34
CA ASP A 75 -5.31 -6.86 5.94
C ASP A 75 -4.66 -8.01 5.15
N ALA A 76 -4.60 -7.91 3.81
CA ALA A 76 -3.95 -8.90 2.97
C ALA A 76 -2.43 -8.96 3.20
N VAL A 77 -1.75 -7.82 3.32
CA VAL A 77 -0.30 -7.80 3.59
C VAL A 77 0.03 -8.20 5.04
N ARG A 78 -0.84 -7.89 6.01
CA ARG A 78 -0.72 -8.44 7.39
C ARG A 78 -0.82 -9.96 7.41
N ALA A 79 -1.76 -10.54 6.66
CA ALA A 79 -1.90 -12.00 6.56
C ALA A 79 -0.69 -12.66 5.88
N ARG A 80 -0.08 -12.00 4.88
CA ARG A 80 1.18 -12.46 4.26
C ARG A 80 2.34 -12.42 5.25
N PHE A 81 2.46 -11.35 6.04
CA PHE A 81 3.47 -11.26 7.09
C PHE A 81 3.31 -12.38 8.13
N ALA A 82 2.09 -12.62 8.63
CA ALA A 82 1.82 -13.72 9.56
C ALA A 82 2.15 -15.11 8.96
N SER A 83 1.95 -15.29 7.65
CA SER A 83 2.35 -16.51 6.94
C SER A 83 3.88 -16.65 6.88
N GLY A 84 4.61 -15.54 6.72
CA GLY A 84 6.07 -15.50 6.79
C GLY A 84 6.61 -15.83 8.18
N GLU A 85 5.96 -15.34 9.24
CA GLU A 85 6.29 -15.71 10.63
C GLU A 85 6.12 -17.21 10.86
N ALA A 86 4.98 -17.79 10.42
CA ALA A 86 4.75 -19.23 10.48
C ALA A 86 5.74 -20.05 9.61
N ALA A 87 6.17 -19.51 8.47
CA ALA A 87 7.21 -20.12 7.64
C ALA A 87 8.57 -20.16 8.37
N THR A 88 8.87 -19.15 9.20
CA THR A 88 10.05 -19.14 10.06
C THR A 88 9.99 -20.26 11.12
N GLU A 89 8.82 -20.50 11.73
CA GLU A 89 8.63 -21.64 12.62
C GLU A 89 8.87 -22.97 11.91
N THR A 90 8.34 -23.11 10.69
CA THR A 90 8.53 -24.30 9.84
C THR A 90 10.00 -24.51 9.47
N ALA A 91 10.70 -23.44 9.10
CA ALA A 91 12.13 -23.46 8.80
C ALA A 91 12.97 -23.89 10.01
N ASN A 92 12.52 -23.57 11.22
CA ASN A 92 13.20 -23.90 12.46
C ASN A 92 13.02 -25.36 12.89
N GLN A 93 12.05 -26.10 12.32
CA GLN A 93 11.80 -27.50 12.65
C GLN A 93 12.96 -28.41 12.24
N ARG A 94 13.24 -29.38 13.11
CA ARG A 94 14.18 -30.47 12.84
C ARG A 94 13.43 -31.66 12.23
N PRO A 95 14.05 -32.42 11.33
CA PRO A 95 13.43 -33.65 10.83
C PRO A 95 13.12 -34.62 11.97
N ASN A 96 11.95 -35.25 11.91
CA ASN A 96 11.53 -36.22 12.92
C ASN A 96 12.30 -37.54 12.77
N PRO A 97 12.59 -38.23 13.88
CA PRO A 97 13.09 -39.60 13.81
C PRO A 97 12.00 -40.52 13.23
N SER A 98 12.41 -41.61 12.57
CA SER A 98 11.50 -42.62 12.07
C SER A 98 11.64 -43.93 12.86
N LEU A 99 10.53 -44.58 13.13
CA LEU A 99 10.47 -45.88 13.82
C LEU A 99 10.13 -46.98 12.80
N SER A 100 11.01 -47.95 12.68
CA SER A 100 10.82 -49.15 11.87
C SER A 100 10.61 -50.36 12.78
N LEU A 101 9.54 -51.10 12.55
CA LEU A 101 9.20 -52.33 13.29
C LEU A 101 9.25 -53.52 12.32
N PRO A 102 10.46 -54.02 11.97
CA PRO A 102 10.56 -55.14 11.05
C PRO A 102 9.85 -56.36 11.66
N LEU A 103 8.95 -56.95 10.89
CA LEU A 103 8.27 -58.20 11.20
C LEU A 103 8.27 -59.05 9.93
N GLN A 104 9.02 -60.14 9.94
CA GLN A 104 9.17 -61.01 8.79
C GLN A 104 9.03 -62.47 9.23
N TYR A 105 8.35 -63.26 8.40
CA TYR A 105 8.33 -64.70 8.48
C TYR A 105 9.20 -65.25 7.35
N THR A 106 10.17 -66.08 7.68
CA THR A 106 11.01 -66.78 6.72
C THR A 106 10.71 -68.26 6.81
N ASP A 107 10.40 -68.89 5.68
CA ASP A 107 10.03 -70.30 5.60
C ASP A 107 11.25 -71.20 5.82
N GLN A 108 11.55 -71.48 7.09
CA GLN A 108 12.68 -72.31 7.51
C GLN A 108 12.38 -73.05 8.83
N PRO A 109 12.99 -74.22 9.06
CA PRO A 109 12.49 -75.19 10.04
C PRO A 109 12.65 -74.81 11.51
N ILE A 110 13.53 -73.86 11.87
CA ILE A 110 13.77 -73.45 13.27
C ILE A 110 13.74 -71.93 13.40
N LYS A 111 12.90 -71.44 14.32
CA LYS A 111 12.72 -70.01 14.68
C LYS A 111 12.47 -69.12 13.44
N PRO A 112 11.33 -69.30 12.74
CA PRO A 112 11.07 -68.67 11.44
C PRO A 112 10.78 -67.15 11.51
N TRP A 113 10.61 -66.61 12.72
CA TRP A 113 10.21 -65.22 12.92
C TRP A 113 11.42 -64.29 13.12
N THR A 114 11.40 -63.18 12.39
CA THR A 114 12.25 -62.01 12.62
C THR A 114 11.36 -60.88 13.12
N TYR A 115 11.69 -60.32 14.27
CA TYR A 115 10.99 -59.15 14.81
C TYR A 115 11.98 -58.21 15.49
N GLY A 116 11.68 -56.91 15.49
CA GLY A 116 12.57 -55.95 16.09
C GLY A 116 12.02 -54.54 16.15
N LEU A 117 12.89 -53.63 16.54
CA LEU A 117 12.66 -52.20 16.59
C LEU A 117 13.93 -51.49 16.14
N ALA A 118 13.79 -50.58 15.19
CA ALA A 118 14.86 -49.70 14.75
C ALA A 118 14.36 -48.24 14.72
N VAL A 119 15.19 -47.33 15.21
CA VAL A 119 14.95 -45.88 15.16
C VAL A 119 16.02 -45.27 14.27
N ASP A 120 15.61 -44.52 13.26
CA ASP A 120 16.50 -43.73 12.42
C ASP A 120 16.39 -42.26 12.82
N ILE A 121 17.50 -41.68 13.28
CA ILE A 121 17.58 -40.29 13.72
C ILE A 121 18.28 -39.48 12.63
N PRO A 122 17.56 -38.63 11.87
CA PRO A 122 18.16 -37.78 10.85
C PRO A 122 18.99 -36.64 11.48
N ILE A 123 20.16 -36.39 10.91
CA ILE A 123 21.09 -35.33 11.29
C ILE A 123 21.32 -34.43 10.08
N GLU A 124 20.76 -33.21 10.13
CA GLU A 124 21.03 -32.19 9.12
C GLU A 124 22.48 -31.70 9.23
N THR A 125 23.22 -31.82 8.13
CA THR A 125 24.64 -31.43 8.02
C THR A 125 24.79 -30.05 7.36
N ALA A 126 26.03 -29.55 7.29
CA ALA A 126 26.42 -28.35 6.53
C ALA A 126 25.61 -27.08 6.87
N GLY A 127 25.08 -26.99 8.09
CA GLY A 127 24.34 -25.80 8.55
C GLY A 127 23.03 -25.52 7.79
N LYS A 128 22.50 -26.48 7.00
CA LYS A 128 21.30 -26.29 6.16
C LYS A 128 20.11 -25.68 6.89
N ARG A 129 19.86 -26.10 8.14
CA ARG A 129 18.82 -25.52 8.99
C ARG A 129 19.03 -24.04 9.23
N GLY A 130 20.26 -23.60 9.48
CA GLY A 130 20.60 -22.19 9.68
C GLY A 130 20.28 -21.35 8.45
N TYR A 131 20.67 -21.79 7.25
CA TYR A 131 20.37 -21.10 6.00
C TYR A 131 18.87 -21.08 5.67
N ARG A 132 18.16 -22.19 5.93
CA ARG A 132 16.69 -22.27 5.79
C ARG A 132 15.98 -21.30 6.73
N VAL A 133 16.43 -21.17 7.98
CA VAL A 133 15.91 -20.17 8.93
C VAL A 133 16.25 -18.75 8.48
N ALA A 134 17.49 -18.49 8.05
CA ALA A 134 17.90 -17.17 7.57
C ALA A 134 17.06 -16.72 6.36
N GLN A 135 16.82 -17.62 5.39
CA GLN A 135 15.94 -17.34 4.26
C GLN A 135 14.52 -16.99 4.71
N ALA A 136 13.92 -17.79 5.60
CA ALA A 136 12.56 -17.56 6.07
C ALA A 136 12.43 -16.24 6.87
N LEU A 137 13.42 -15.91 7.69
CA LEU A 137 13.49 -14.64 8.42
C LEU A 137 13.52 -13.44 7.46
N GLN A 138 14.39 -13.48 6.45
CA GLN A 138 14.50 -12.38 5.48
C GLN A 138 13.24 -12.21 4.62
N LEU A 139 12.57 -13.31 4.24
CA LEU A 139 11.26 -13.24 3.58
C LEU A 139 10.17 -12.68 4.49
N SER A 140 10.21 -13.02 5.79
CA SER A 140 9.30 -12.44 6.79
C SER A 140 9.56 -10.94 6.98
N ASP A 141 10.82 -10.51 6.99
CA ASP A 141 11.21 -9.10 7.06
C ASP A 141 10.79 -8.33 5.79
N ALA A 142 10.95 -8.91 4.60
CA ALA A 142 10.43 -8.34 3.36
C ALA A 142 8.90 -8.16 3.42
N ALA A 143 8.17 -9.17 3.90
CA ALA A 143 6.72 -9.10 4.08
C ALA A 143 6.31 -8.00 5.09
N ARG A 144 7.10 -7.80 6.15
CA ARG A 144 6.91 -6.72 7.12
C ARG A 144 7.12 -5.34 6.48
N LEU A 145 8.19 -5.16 5.70
CA LEU A 145 8.50 -3.91 5.02
C LEU A 145 7.44 -3.56 3.97
N ASN A 146 6.86 -4.58 3.33
CA ASN A 146 5.73 -4.40 2.42
C ASN A 146 4.47 -3.83 3.11
N ILE A 147 4.27 -4.06 4.42
CA ILE A 147 3.21 -3.37 5.17
C ILE A 147 3.48 -1.86 5.17
N GLY A 148 4.73 -1.45 5.43
CA GLY A 148 5.15 -0.05 5.35
C GLY A 148 4.86 0.56 3.98
N GLN A 149 5.24 -0.15 2.91
CA GLN A 149 4.98 0.27 1.54
C GLN A 149 3.47 0.45 1.26
N THR A 150 2.64 -0.53 1.62
CA THR A 150 1.19 -0.46 1.42
C THR A 150 0.56 0.68 2.23
N THR A 151 1.01 0.91 3.47
CA THR A 151 0.51 2.05 4.28
C THR A 151 0.83 3.39 3.62
N TRP A 152 2.04 3.54 3.07
CA TRP A 152 2.43 4.73 2.33
C TRP A 152 1.55 4.95 1.09
N GLN A 153 1.33 3.88 0.30
CA GLN A 153 0.48 3.92 -0.89
C GLN A 153 -0.98 4.25 -0.57
N ILE A 154 -1.51 3.76 0.55
CA ILE A 154 -2.85 4.09 1.04
C ILE A 154 -2.94 5.59 1.37
N ARG A 155 -2.01 6.13 2.18
CA ARG A 155 -1.97 7.56 2.51
C ARG A 155 -1.87 8.41 1.23
N SER A 156 -0.98 8.03 0.32
CA SER A 156 -0.74 8.74 -0.93
C SER A 156 -2.00 8.83 -1.81
N ARG A 157 -2.68 7.70 -2.04
CA ARG A 157 -3.94 7.66 -2.79
C ARG A 157 -5.03 8.49 -2.11
N LEU A 158 -5.10 8.44 -0.79
CA LEU A 158 -6.07 9.22 -0.02
C LEU A 158 -5.79 10.73 -0.13
N HIS A 159 -4.53 11.14 -0.05
CA HIS A 159 -4.13 12.53 -0.24
C HIS A 159 -4.53 13.05 -1.64
N ILE A 160 -4.23 12.28 -2.70
CA ILE A 160 -4.62 12.63 -4.08
C ILE A 160 -6.15 12.73 -4.20
N ALA A 161 -6.90 11.74 -3.70
CA ALA A 161 -8.36 11.75 -3.78
C ALA A 161 -9.00 12.92 -3.00
N LEU A 162 -8.41 13.30 -1.86
CA LEU A 162 -8.84 14.47 -1.10
C LEU A 162 -8.51 15.78 -1.82
N LEU A 163 -7.35 15.86 -2.49
CA LEU A 163 -6.98 17.00 -3.32
C LEU A 163 -7.91 17.14 -4.53
N ASP A 164 -8.29 16.04 -5.17
CA ASP A 164 -9.25 16.03 -6.28
C ASP A 164 -10.64 16.50 -5.80
N LEU A 165 -11.07 16.06 -4.61
CA LEU A 165 -12.32 16.54 -3.99
C LEU A 165 -12.26 18.03 -3.67
N TYR A 166 -11.13 18.52 -3.16
CA TYR A 166 -10.89 19.93 -2.91
C TYR A 166 -10.98 20.73 -4.21
N ALA A 167 -10.23 20.32 -5.25
CA ALA A 167 -10.21 20.97 -6.55
C ALA A 167 -11.62 21.05 -7.16
N ALA A 168 -12.31 19.92 -7.28
CA ALA A 168 -13.66 19.86 -7.85
C ALA A 168 -14.67 20.68 -7.02
N GLY A 169 -14.54 20.71 -5.69
CA GLY A 169 -15.39 21.54 -4.82
C GLY A 169 -15.14 23.04 -5.02
N ARG A 170 -13.89 23.47 -5.18
CA ARG A 170 -13.53 24.87 -5.48
C ARG A 170 -14.00 25.27 -6.88
N HIS A 171 -13.82 24.40 -7.87
CA HIS A 171 -14.25 24.62 -9.24
C HIS A 171 -15.77 24.77 -9.31
N HIS A 172 -16.52 23.84 -8.71
CA HIS A 172 -17.97 23.89 -8.64
C HIS A 172 -18.48 25.23 -8.06
N ALA A 173 -17.85 25.71 -6.98
CA ALA A 173 -18.22 27.00 -6.38
C ALA A 173 -17.93 28.20 -7.30
N ILE A 174 -16.82 28.17 -8.06
CA ILE A 174 -16.45 29.23 -9.02
C ILE A 174 -17.38 29.20 -10.24
N ILE A 175 -17.60 28.03 -10.85
CA ILE A 175 -18.45 27.86 -12.03
C ILE A 175 -19.91 28.18 -11.69
N GLY A 176 -20.39 27.81 -10.50
CA GLY A 176 -21.73 28.21 -10.05
C GLY A 176 -21.92 29.74 -10.04
N ARG A 177 -20.87 30.50 -9.70
CA ARG A 177 -20.89 31.97 -9.85
C ARG A 177 -20.80 32.41 -11.32
N GLN A 178 -20.02 31.74 -12.15
CA GLN A 178 -19.92 32.03 -13.59
C GLN A 178 -21.25 31.82 -14.32
N VAL A 179 -21.95 30.72 -14.07
CA VAL A 179 -23.29 30.44 -14.65
C VAL A 179 -24.27 31.57 -14.32
N ASN A 180 -24.26 32.07 -13.09
CA ASN A 180 -25.12 33.19 -12.69
C ASN A 180 -24.75 34.50 -13.39
N ILE A 181 -23.46 34.81 -13.56
CA ILE A 181 -23.00 35.99 -14.30
C ILE A 181 -23.37 35.88 -15.78
N GLN A 182 -23.11 34.72 -16.38
CA GLN A 182 -23.38 34.47 -17.79
C GLN A 182 -24.88 34.49 -18.12
N GLN A 183 -25.71 33.97 -17.21
CA GLN A 183 -27.17 34.08 -17.32
C GLN A 183 -27.63 35.54 -17.35
N ASN A 184 -27.03 36.40 -16.51
CA ASN A 184 -27.34 37.83 -16.52
C ASN A 184 -26.89 38.52 -17.83
N ILE A 185 -25.73 38.14 -18.37
CA ILE A 185 -25.23 38.63 -19.66
C ILE A 185 -26.21 38.27 -20.78
N VAL A 186 -26.63 37.00 -20.86
CA VAL A 186 -27.60 36.53 -21.85
C VAL A 186 -28.92 37.31 -21.73
N SER A 187 -29.46 37.48 -20.51
CA SER A 187 -30.71 38.22 -20.29
C SER A 187 -30.62 39.72 -20.64
N MET A 188 -29.44 40.34 -20.52
CA MET A 188 -29.23 41.72 -20.98
C MET A 188 -29.20 41.80 -22.51
N LEU A 189 -28.51 40.87 -23.17
CA LEU A 189 -28.42 40.81 -24.63
C LEU A 189 -29.77 40.45 -25.29
N GLU A 190 -30.58 39.61 -24.65
CA GLU A 190 -31.96 39.32 -25.09
C GLU A 190 -32.81 40.60 -25.14
N LYS A 191 -32.67 41.46 -24.12
CA LYS A 191 -33.36 42.76 -24.07
C LYS A 191 -32.82 43.72 -25.13
N GLN A 192 -31.51 43.88 -25.24
CA GLN A 192 -30.90 44.73 -26.27
C GLN A 192 -31.30 44.28 -27.68
N ARG A 193 -31.34 42.97 -27.93
CA ARG A 193 -31.83 42.41 -29.20
C ARG A 193 -33.30 42.77 -29.46
N SER A 194 -34.17 42.70 -28.45
CA SER A 194 -35.58 43.09 -28.60
C SER A 194 -35.77 44.57 -28.96
N LEU A 195 -34.78 45.40 -28.65
CA LEU A 195 -34.71 46.82 -29.00
C LEU A 195 -33.93 47.08 -30.31
N GLY A 196 -33.40 46.04 -30.96
CA GLY A 196 -32.61 46.13 -32.18
C GLY A 196 -31.14 46.55 -31.99
N GLU A 197 -30.65 46.61 -30.75
CA GLU A 197 -29.29 47.06 -30.40
C GLU A 197 -28.24 45.94 -30.39
N ALA A 198 -28.65 44.67 -30.25
CA ALA A 198 -27.76 43.51 -30.26
C ALA A 198 -28.09 42.54 -31.39
N SER A 199 -27.06 41.91 -31.95
CA SER A 199 -27.21 40.94 -33.04
C SER A 199 -27.64 39.55 -32.53
N THR A 200 -28.25 38.75 -33.43
CA THR A 200 -28.53 37.33 -33.14
C THR A 200 -27.26 36.52 -32.93
N PHE A 201 -26.17 36.90 -33.60
CA PHE A 201 -24.87 36.26 -33.49
C PHE A 201 -24.28 36.44 -32.09
N GLU A 202 -24.23 37.67 -31.58
CA GLU A 202 -23.71 37.97 -30.24
C GLU A 202 -24.49 37.22 -29.15
N LEU A 203 -25.83 37.24 -29.23
CA LEU A 203 -26.66 36.49 -28.28
C LEU A 203 -26.37 34.97 -28.35
N SER A 204 -26.24 34.41 -29.56
CA SER A 204 -25.99 32.98 -29.74
C SER A 204 -24.63 32.55 -29.15
N GLN A 205 -23.59 33.39 -29.31
CA GLN A 205 -22.27 33.13 -28.72
C GLN A 205 -22.35 33.06 -27.18
N GLU A 206 -23.05 34.01 -26.57
CA GLU A 206 -23.15 34.10 -25.11
C GLU A 206 -24.05 32.98 -24.53
N GLN A 207 -25.03 32.50 -25.30
CA GLN A 207 -25.81 31.30 -24.98
C GLN A 207 -24.97 30.02 -25.03
N ILE A 208 -24.06 29.89 -25.99
CA ILE A 208 -23.12 28.74 -26.06
C ILE A 208 -22.20 28.75 -24.82
N ILE A 209 -21.68 29.91 -24.43
CA ILE A 209 -20.86 30.03 -23.21
C ILE A 209 -21.65 29.58 -21.98
N LEU A 210 -22.90 30.03 -21.82
CA LEU A 210 -23.77 29.60 -20.71
C LEU A 210 -23.98 28.08 -20.69
N GLN A 211 -24.17 27.47 -21.86
CA GLN A 211 -24.33 26.01 -21.97
C GLN A 211 -23.05 25.26 -21.59
N ASN A 212 -21.88 25.78 -21.99
CA ASN A 212 -20.59 25.24 -21.57
C ASN A 212 -20.40 25.35 -20.06
N ASP A 213 -20.63 26.53 -19.47
CA ASP A 213 -20.50 26.75 -18.02
C ASP A 213 -21.43 25.79 -17.23
N ARG A 214 -22.66 25.53 -17.71
CA ARG A 214 -23.58 24.55 -17.09
C ARG A 214 -23.11 23.11 -17.23
N ARG A 215 -22.52 22.74 -18.37
CA ARG A 215 -21.92 21.42 -18.58
C ARG A 215 -20.75 21.22 -17.64
N ASP A 216 -19.89 22.22 -17.50
CA ASP A 216 -18.70 22.15 -16.67
C ASP A 216 -19.10 22.06 -15.18
N LEU A 217 -20.17 22.76 -14.75
CA LEU A 217 -20.73 22.61 -13.41
C LEU A 217 -21.17 21.16 -13.10
N ALA A 218 -21.87 20.52 -14.04
CA ALA A 218 -22.28 19.12 -13.90
C ALA A 218 -21.08 18.15 -13.95
N SER A 219 -20.03 18.51 -14.70
CA SER A 219 -18.78 17.75 -14.73
C SER A 219 -18.07 17.79 -13.37
N ASP A 220 -18.01 18.94 -12.71
CA ASP A 220 -17.42 19.06 -11.37
C ASP A 220 -18.21 18.28 -10.32
N GLU A 221 -19.55 18.29 -10.38
CA GLU A 221 -20.39 17.47 -9.49
C GLU A 221 -20.05 15.97 -9.64
N LYS A 222 -19.85 15.51 -10.87
CA LYS A 222 -19.42 14.15 -11.15
C LYS A 222 -18.02 13.87 -10.55
N LEU A 223 -17.05 14.76 -10.77
CA LEU A 223 -15.69 14.62 -10.22
C LEU A 223 -15.70 14.55 -8.68
N MET A 224 -16.55 15.34 -8.02
CA MET A 224 -16.72 15.27 -6.56
C MET A 224 -17.25 13.90 -6.11
N LEU A 225 -18.18 13.30 -6.85
CA LEU A 225 -18.70 11.95 -6.55
C LEU A 225 -17.64 10.87 -6.78
N GLU A 226 -16.86 10.98 -7.85
CA GLU A 226 -15.74 10.06 -8.15
C GLU A 226 -14.65 10.14 -7.06
N ALA A 227 -14.26 11.35 -6.65
CA ALA A 227 -13.29 11.55 -5.57
C ALA A 227 -13.78 10.95 -4.24
N LYS A 228 -15.06 11.15 -3.88
CA LYS A 228 -15.66 10.52 -2.69
C LYS A 228 -15.67 9.00 -2.77
N ALA A 229 -15.99 8.43 -3.95
CA ALA A 229 -15.96 6.99 -4.16
C ALA A 229 -14.54 6.44 -3.98
N LEU A 230 -13.52 7.12 -4.49
CA LEU A 230 -12.11 6.74 -4.33
C LEU A 230 -11.64 6.84 -2.87
N ILE A 231 -12.06 7.87 -2.13
CA ILE A 231 -11.80 8.00 -0.68
C ILE A 231 -12.42 6.80 0.06
N ALA A 232 -13.69 6.50 -0.18
CA ALA A 232 -14.40 5.39 0.47
C ALA A 232 -13.73 4.03 0.15
N GLN A 233 -13.35 3.83 -1.11
CA GLN A 233 -12.62 2.64 -1.57
C GLN A 233 -11.27 2.49 -0.87
N THR A 234 -10.48 3.57 -0.79
CA THR A 234 -9.15 3.56 -0.19
C THR A 234 -9.20 3.27 1.30
N ILE A 235 -10.22 3.81 1.99
CA ILE A 235 -10.47 3.52 3.40
C ILE A 235 -11.01 2.09 3.59
N GLY A 236 -11.81 1.60 2.64
CA GLY A 236 -12.49 0.31 2.74
C GLY A 236 -13.85 0.42 3.44
N ILE A 237 -14.60 1.50 3.22
CA ILE A 237 -15.97 1.72 3.72
C ILE A 237 -16.96 1.93 2.57
N PRO A 238 -18.28 1.74 2.80
CA PRO A 238 -19.31 2.11 1.84
C PRO A 238 -19.33 3.62 1.59
N VAL A 239 -19.63 4.05 0.35
CA VAL A 239 -19.68 5.49 -0.01
C VAL A 239 -20.68 6.27 0.85
N ARG A 240 -21.84 5.68 1.17
CA ARG A 240 -22.86 6.25 2.06
C ARG A 240 -22.33 6.62 3.45
N ALA A 241 -21.27 5.95 3.93
CA ALA A 241 -20.67 6.25 5.22
C ALA A 241 -19.89 7.57 5.23
N LEU A 242 -19.61 8.18 4.07
CA LEU A 242 -18.99 9.50 3.95
C LEU A 242 -20.00 10.66 3.98
N GLU A 243 -21.27 10.42 3.66
CA GLU A 243 -22.31 11.46 3.58
C GLU A 243 -22.48 12.30 4.87
N PRO A 244 -22.49 11.72 6.09
CA PRO A 244 -22.70 12.51 7.30
C PRO A 244 -21.46 13.30 7.74
N ILE A 245 -20.36 13.25 6.99
CA ILE A 245 -19.05 13.67 7.47
C ILE A 245 -18.61 14.97 6.81
N LYS A 246 -18.27 15.94 7.66
CA LYS A 246 -17.56 17.14 7.24
C LYS A 246 -16.05 16.85 7.20
N MET A 247 -15.52 16.74 5.99
CA MET A 247 -14.08 16.66 5.75
C MET A 247 -13.45 18.05 5.86
N ASP A 248 -12.27 18.11 6.48
CA ASP A 248 -11.44 19.31 6.50
C ASP A 248 -10.43 19.23 5.37
N LEU A 249 -10.52 20.16 4.43
CA LEU A 249 -9.67 20.25 3.24
C LEU A 249 -8.81 21.51 3.25
N ASN A 250 -8.78 22.25 4.37
CA ASN A 250 -8.07 23.52 4.48
C ASN A 250 -6.54 23.34 4.43
N GLU A 251 -6.04 22.13 4.69
CA GLU A 251 -4.62 21.78 4.57
C GLU A 251 -4.08 22.14 3.17
N PHE A 252 -4.89 21.95 2.12
CA PHE A 252 -4.49 22.26 0.74
C PHE A 252 -4.41 23.75 0.42
N GLU A 253 -4.99 24.62 1.26
CA GLU A 253 -4.85 26.07 1.14
C GLU A 253 -3.48 26.55 1.66
N SER A 254 -2.79 25.75 2.48
CA SER A 254 -1.48 26.07 3.01
C SER A 254 -0.36 25.46 2.17
N LEU A 255 0.66 26.26 1.84
CA LEU A 255 1.85 25.80 1.13
C LEU A 255 2.93 25.38 2.13
N THR A 256 3.49 24.19 1.95
CA THR A 256 4.59 23.67 2.79
C THR A 256 5.92 24.35 2.39
N PRO A 257 6.82 24.65 3.34
CA PRO A 257 8.13 25.24 3.03
C PRO A 257 9.01 24.34 2.13
N GLU A 258 9.86 24.97 1.34
CA GLU A 258 10.78 24.32 0.37
C GLU A 258 11.78 23.38 1.06
N ILE A 259 11.91 22.15 0.54
CA ILE A 259 12.90 21.18 1.01
C ILE A 259 14.16 21.27 0.17
N PRO A 260 15.35 21.43 0.80
CA PRO A 260 16.62 21.39 0.08
C PRO A 260 16.82 20.05 -0.65
N GLY A 261 17.03 20.08 -1.97
CA GLY A 261 17.13 18.87 -2.81
C GLY A 261 18.21 17.86 -2.38
N ARG A 262 19.29 18.32 -1.72
CA ARG A 262 20.31 17.41 -1.14
C ARG A 262 19.78 16.55 0.00
N ILE A 263 18.86 17.08 0.80
CA ILE A 263 18.22 16.36 1.90
C ILE A 263 17.25 15.32 1.34
N ALA A 264 16.44 15.71 0.34
CA ALA A 264 15.50 14.83 -0.33
C ALA A 264 16.17 13.60 -0.95
N ARG A 265 17.29 13.77 -1.69
CA ARG A 265 18.04 12.63 -2.27
C ARG A 265 18.59 11.67 -1.22
N ARG A 266 19.12 12.19 -0.12
CA ARG A 266 19.65 11.35 0.98
C ARG A 266 18.53 10.57 1.66
N GLN A 267 17.39 11.21 1.91
CA GLN A 267 16.21 10.58 2.51
C GLN A 267 15.63 9.50 1.61
N THR A 268 15.60 9.72 0.29
CA THR A 268 15.12 8.74 -0.71
C THR A 268 15.81 7.39 -0.57
N VAL A 269 17.13 7.37 -0.44
CA VAL A 269 17.90 6.11 -0.36
C VAL A 269 17.72 5.43 0.99
N LEU A 270 17.54 6.20 2.07
CA LEU A 270 17.54 5.66 3.44
C LEU A 270 16.15 5.25 3.94
N ASN A 271 15.10 5.96 3.54
CA ASN A 271 13.77 5.82 4.15
C ASN A 271 12.83 4.92 3.36
N ARG A 272 13.10 4.68 2.08
CA ARG A 272 12.20 3.97 1.18
C ARG A 272 12.03 2.50 1.55
N THR A 273 10.82 2.16 1.96
CA THR A 273 10.44 0.81 2.41
C THR A 273 10.40 -0.21 1.27
N ASP A 274 10.16 0.22 0.03
CA ASP A 274 10.26 -0.65 -1.15
C ASP A 274 11.71 -1.08 -1.42
N ILE A 275 12.68 -0.17 -1.34
CA ILE A 275 14.10 -0.49 -1.46
C ILE A 275 14.55 -1.40 -0.31
N GLN A 276 14.16 -1.10 0.93
CA GLN A 276 14.46 -1.94 2.08
C GLN A 276 13.86 -3.35 1.92
N GLY A 277 12.62 -3.45 1.43
CA GLY A 277 11.95 -4.72 1.15
C GLY A 277 12.69 -5.54 0.10
N ALA A 278 13.08 -4.91 -1.01
CA ALA A 278 13.85 -5.56 -2.07
C ALA A 278 15.25 -6.01 -1.60
N LEU A 279 15.89 -5.26 -0.69
CA LEU A 279 17.14 -5.68 -0.06
C LEU A 279 16.93 -6.92 0.83
N ALA A 280 15.84 -7.00 1.58
CA ALA A 280 15.50 -8.19 2.36
C ALA A 280 15.21 -9.40 1.46
N GLU A 281 14.54 -9.20 0.32
CA GLU A 281 14.34 -10.26 -0.69
C GLU A 281 15.67 -10.73 -1.32
N TYR A 282 16.59 -9.80 -1.57
CA TYR A 282 17.95 -10.15 -2.00
C TYR A 282 18.68 -10.99 -0.94
N GLU A 283 18.65 -10.59 0.34
CA GLU A 283 19.25 -11.38 1.41
C GLU A 283 18.60 -12.76 1.57
N ALA A 284 17.28 -12.87 1.34
CA ALA A 284 16.60 -14.16 1.29
C ALA A 284 17.11 -15.03 0.13
N SER A 285 17.31 -14.45 -1.06
CA SER A 285 17.87 -15.16 -2.23
C SER A 285 19.32 -15.61 -2.00
N GLN A 286 20.11 -14.82 -1.28
CA GLN A 286 21.47 -15.15 -0.88
C GLN A 286 21.48 -16.32 0.11
N ALA A 287 20.60 -16.32 1.12
CA ALA A 287 20.44 -17.44 2.04
C ALA A 287 19.93 -18.71 1.33
N ALA A 288 19.05 -18.56 0.33
CA ALA A 288 18.57 -19.66 -0.51
C ALA A 288 19.72 -20.30 -1.30
N LEU A 289 20.59 -19.50 -1.91
CA LEU A 289 21.79 -20.00 -2.58
C LEU A 289 22.72 -20.73 -1.61
N GLN A 290 22.96 -20.18 -0.42
CA GLN A 290 23.76 -20.85 0.61
C GLN A 290 23.16 -22.20 1.03
N LEU A 291 21.83 -22.30 1.10
CA LEU A 291 21.12 -23.54 1.36
C LEU A 291 21.33 -24.57 0.23
N GLU A 292 21.23 -24.16 -1.04
CA GLU A 292 21.47 -25.06 -2.18
C GLU A 292 22.93 -25.50 -2.28
N VAL A 293 23.88 -24.62 -1.98
CA VAL A 293 25.29 -24.97 -1.87
C VAL A 293 25.51 -25.95 -0.70
N ALA A 294 24.83 -25.77 0.43
CA ALA A 294 24.92 -26.71 1.55
C ALA A 294 24.29 -28.08 1.23
N ARG A 295 23.29 -28.13 0.34
CA ARG A 295 22.64 -29.38 -0.12
C ARG A 295 23.54 -30.28 -0.96
N GLN A 296 24.69 -29.79 -1.45
CA GLN A 296 25.70 -30.65 -2.08
C GLN A 296 26.26 -31.71 -1.11
N TYR A 297 26.20 -31.45 0.20
CA TYR A 297 26.62 -32.38 1.25
C TYR A 297 25.43 -33.23 1.71
N PRO A 298 25.51 -34.56 1.77
CA PRO A 298 24.40 -35.39 2.22
C PRO A 298 24.09 -35.19 3.70
N ASN A 299 22.82 -35.36 4.06
CA ASN A 299 22.45 -35.55 5.46
C ASN A 299 22.95 -36.92 5.93
N LEU A 300 23.19 -37.05 7.23
CA LEU A 300 23.53 -38.32 7.86
C LEU A 300 22.31 -38.80 8.63
N SER A 301 22.12 -40.11 8.76
CA SER A 301 21.18 -40.64 9.75
C SER A 301 21.86 -41.69 10.62
N LEU A 302 21.48 -41.69 11.90
CA LEU A 302 21.94 -42.67 12.87
C LEU A 302 20.83 -43.67 13.12
N GLY A 303 20.99 -44.87 12.55
CA GLY A 303 20.12 -46.00 12.78
C GLY A 303 20.54 -46.76 14.04
N LEU A 304 19.67 -46.82 15.04
CA LEU A 304 19.81 -47.64 16.22
C LEU A 304 18.76 -48.74 16.19
N GLY A 305 19.17 -50.00 16.20
CA GLY A 305 18.26 -51.12 16.01
C GLY A 305 18.57 -52.32 16.89
N TYR A 306 17.49 -53.01 17.27
CA TYR A 306 17.52 -54.35 17.84
C TYR A 306 16.59 -55.24 17.02
N SER A 307 17.06 -56.40 16.62
CA SER A 307 16.22 -57.43 16.01
C SER A 307 16.56 -58.80 16.56
N PHE A 308 15.53 -59.59 16.81
CA PHE A 308 15.66 -61.02 16.97
C PHE A 308 15.45 -61.65 15.59
N ASP A 309 16.46 -62.36 15.12
CA ASP A 309 16.43 -63.00 13.80
C ASP A 309 16.87 -64.45 13.97
N GLN A 310 15.92 -65.38 13.79
CA GLN A 310 16.19 -66.81 13.71
C GLN A 310 16.94 -67.40 14.91
N GLY A 311 16.65 -66.89 16.11
CA GLY A 311 17.33 -67.35 17.33
C GLY A 311 18.54 -66.57 17.75
N VAL A 312 18.92 -65.54 16.99
CA VAL A 312 20.06 -64.67 17.27
C VAL A 312 19.56 -63.27 17.60
N ASN A 313 20.09 -62.70 18.68
CA ASN A 313 19.89 -61.29 19.01
C ASN A 313 20.90 -60.46 18.21
N LYS A 314 20.39 -59.52 17.41
CA LYS A 314 21.20 -58.58 16.63
C LYS A 314 20.99 -57.16 17.19
N TYR A 315 22.10 -56.47 17.43
CA TYR A 315 22.13 -55.05 17.77
C TYR A 315 22.85 -54.33 16.65
N SER A 316 22.24 -53.28 16.09
CA SER A 316 22.79 -52.54 14.96
C SER A 316 22.93 -51.07 15.32
N ILE A 317 24.13 -50.54 15.12
CA ILE A 317 24.39 -49.10 15.01
C ILE A 317 24.83 -48.91 13.57
N THR A 318 23.99 -48.29 12.77
CA THR A 318 24.23 -48.14 11.34
C THR A 318 24.24 -46.65 11.01
N PRO A 319 25.35 -46.11 10.48
CA PRO A 319 25.27 -44.85 9.74
C PRO A 319 24.43 -45.14 8.50
N ALA A 320 23.16 -44.78 8.54
CA ALA A 320 22.21 -45.02 7.47
C ALA A 320 22.08 -43.74 6.62
N GLY A 321 21.56 -43.90 5.39
CA GLY A 321 21.06 -42.76 4.61
C GLY A 321 22.10 -41.82 3.99
N ILE A 322 23.39 -42.20 3.86
CA ILE A 322 24.38 -41.37 3.15
C ILE A 322 24.14 -41.46 1.64
N THR A 323 23.41 -40.49 1.09
CA THR A 323 23.30 -40.34 -0.37
C THR A 323 24.61 -39.78 -0.94
N LEU A 324 25.34 -40.58 -1.72
CA LEU A 324 26.56 -40.11 -2.39
C LEU A 324 26.17 -39.33 -3.66
N PRO A 325 26.57 -38.04 -3.80
CA PRO A 325 26.25 -37.23 -4.97
C PRO A 325 27.17 -37.60 -6.15
N LEU A 326 26.96 -38.78 -6.73
CA LEU A 326 27.77 -39.31 -7.84
C LEU A 326 27.30 -38.80 -9.21
N LEU A 327 25.99 -38.61 -9.39
CA LEU A 327 25.38 -38.22 -10.66
C LEU A 327 25.23 -36.70 -10.79
N ASN A 328 25.00 -36.01 -9.68
CA ASN A 328 24.96 -34.55 -9.61
C ASN A 328 25.28 -34.11 -8.17
N ARG A 329 25.87 -32.92 -8.02
CA ARG A 329 26.20 -32.31 -6.73
C ARG A 329 25.26 -31.14 -6.39
N ASN A 330 23.98 -31.30 -6.72
CA ASN A 330 22.99 -30.21 -6.66
C ASN A 330 23.27 -29.05 -7.64
N GLU A 331 24.00 -29.30 -8.74
CA GLU A 331 24.46 -28.26 -9.67
C GLU A 331 23.32 -27.49 -10.33
N GLY A 332 22.21 -28.16 -10.66
CA GLY A 332 21.02 -27.52 -11.25
C GLY A 332 20.37 -26.51 -10.29
N PRO A 333 19.92 -26.92 -9.09
CA PRO A 333 19.35 -26.00 -8.11
C PRO A 333 20.31 -24.89 -7.65
N ILE A 334 21.62 -25.15 -7.61
CA ILE A 334 22.62 -24.10 -7.34
C ILE A 334 22.60 -23.05 -8.47
N ALA A 335 22.66 -23.48 -9.74
CA ALA A 335 22.62 -22.55 -10.88
C ALA A 335 21.31 -21.74 -10.91
N GLU A 336 20.19 -22.37 -10.56
CA GLU A 336 18.89 -21.69 -10.43
C GLU A 336 18.92 -20.64 -9.30
N ALA A 337 19.43 -21.00 -8.11
CA ALA A 337 19.53 -20.07 -6.99
C ALA A 337 20.51 -18.91 -7.25
N GLU A 338 21.60 -19.15 -7.99
CA GLU A 338 22.50 -18.09 -8.45
C GLU A 338 21.80 -17.12 -9.39
N ALA A 339 20.96 -17.62 -10.30
CA ALA A 339 20.17 -16.81 -11.22
C ALA A 339 19.13 -15.97 -10.46
N HIS A 340 18.38 -16.56 -9.51
CA HIS A 340 17.41 -15.85 -8.66
C HIS A 340 18.07 -14.74 -7.84
N ARG A 341 19.25 -15.00 -7.27
CA ARG A 341 20.00 -13.95 -6.55
C ARG A 341 20.41 -12.81 -7.47
N LYS A 342 20.86 -13.12 -8.69
CA LYS A 342 21.23 -12.11 -9.68
C LYS A 342 20.02 -11.27 -10.10
N GLU A 343 18.86 -11.90 -10.28
CA GLU A 343 17.60 -11.21 -10.55
C GLU A 343 17.24 -10.25 -9.41
N ALA A 344 17.30 -10.71 -8.15
CA ALA A 344 17.03 -9.87 -6.99
C ALA A 344 17.98 -8.66 -6.89
N ALA A 345 19.28 -8.86 -7.19
CA ALA A 345 20.25 -7.77 -7.21
C ALA A 345 19.93 -6.71 -8.29
N ILE A 346 19.56 -7.15 -9.49
CA ILE A 346 19.14 -6.25 -10.58
C ILE A 346 17.85 -5.52 -10.20
N HIS A 347 16.91 -6.18 -9.52
CA HIS A 347 15.69 -5.56 -9.05
C HIS A 347 15.96 -4.42 -8.05
N VAL A 348 16.85 -4.63 -7.08
CA VAL A 348 17.30 -3.59 -6.14
C VAL A 348 17.92 -2.39 -6.87
N GLU A 349 18.82 -2.64 -7.82
CA GLU A 349 19.45 -1.58 -8.61
C GLU A 349 18.42 -0.78 -9.43
N ALA A 350 17.48 -1.48 -10.07
CA ALA A 350 16.40 -0.85 -10.84
C ALA A 350 15.51 0.04 -9.96
N LEU A 351 15.12 -0.44 -8.77
CA LEU A 351 14.33 0.33 -7.81
C LEU A 351 15.08 1.57 -7.31
N GLN A 352 16.37 1.44 -7.00
CA GLN A 352 17.20 2.57 -6.58
C GLN A 352 17.29 3.64 -7.68
N ASN A 353 17.56 3.23 -8.92
CA ASN A 353 17.62 4.14 -10.07
C ASN A 353 16.28 4.83 -10.31
N GLN A 354 15.17 4.09 -10.24
CA GLN A 354 13.83 4.64 -10.35
C GLN A 354 13.55 5.65 -9.24
N ALA A 355 13.91 5.34 -7.99
CA ALA A 355 13.69 6.23 -6.85
C ALA A 355 14.45 7.56 -6.97
N ILE A 356 15.71 7.51 -7.41
CA ILE A 356 16.52 8.71 -7.64
C ILE A 356 15.90 9.57 -8.75
N ASN A 357 15.52 8.97 -9.87
CA ASN A 357 14.89 9.68 -10.98
C ASN A 357 13.52 10.29 -10.60
N GLN A 358 12.71 9.55 -9.83
CA GLN A 358 11.43 10.05 -9.30
C GLN A 358 11.64 11.28 -8.40
N THR A 359 12.67 11.25 -7.56
CA THR A 359 12.99 12.37 -6.66
C THR A 359 13.45 13.59 -7.43
N ASP A 360 14.33 13.40 -8.42
CA ASP A 360 14.81 14.49 -9.26
C ASP A 360 13.69 15.13 -10.06
N SER A 361 12.82 14.31 -10.66
CA SER A 361 11.62 14.78 -11.37
C SER A 361 10.67 15.52 -10.44
N ALA A 362 10.38 14.98 -9.25
CA ALA A 362 9.48 15.62 -8.28
C ALA A 362 10.00 16.98 -7.79
N LEU A 363 11.31 17.10 -7.54
CA LEU A 363 11.93 18.37 -7.19
C LEU A 363 11.80 19.42 -8.31
N GLN A 364 11.96 19.02 -9.58
CA GLN A 364 11.75 19.92 -10.71
C GLN A 364 10.28 20.32 -10.86
N HIS A 365 9.35 19.38 -10.75
CA HIS A 365 7.92 19.67 -10.79
C HIS A 365 7.50 20.62 -9.70
N TYR A 366 8.00 20.43 -8.46
CA TYR A 366 7.72 21.33 -7.35
C TYR A 366 8.23 22.75 -7.62
N ARG A 367 9.48 22.88 -8.08
CA ARG A 367 10.05 24.18 -8.46
C ARG A 367 9.27 24.87 -9.58
N LEU A 368 8.87 24.15 -10.61
CA LEU A 368 8.11 24.72 -11.73
C LEU A 368 6.69 25.11 -11.32
N ALA A 369 6.01 24.27 -10.52
CA ALA A 369 4.67 24.56 -10.03
C ALA A 369 4.65 25.80 -9.13
N THR A 370 5.61 25.92 -8.21
CA THR A 370 5.75 27.10 -7.33
C THR A 370 6.07 28.38 -8.10
N GLN A 371 6.92 28.30 -9.13
CA GLN A 371 7.16 29.43 -10.04
C GLN A 371 5.90 29.80 -10.84
N GLY A 372 5.13 28.80 -11.30
CA GLY A 372 3.87 28.99 -11.99
C GLY A 372 2.82 29.68 -11.12
N LEU A 373 2.66 29.23 -9.87
CA LEU A 373 1.77 29.87 -8.90
C LEU A 373 2.14 31.34 -8.66
N ALA A 374 3.42 31.64 -8.46
CA ALA A 374 3.87 33.01 -8.29
C ALA A 374 3.53 33.91 -9.50
N LEU A 375 3.56 33.39 -10.73
CA LEU A 375 3.10 34.13 -11.92
C LEU A 375 1.59 34.38 -11.88
N VAL A 376 0.79 33.38 -11.51
CA VAL A 376 -0.67 33.50 -11.40
C VAL A 376 -1.06 34.50 -10.31
N ASP A 377 -0.36 34.53 -9.17
CA ASP A 377 -0.59 35.50 -8.08
C ASP A 377 -0.40 36.95 -8.55
N THR A 378 0.62 37.20 -9.38
CA THR A 378 0.84 38.53 -9.97
C THR A 378 -0.27 38.92 -10.97
N GLN A 379 -0.77 37.95 -11.74
CA GLN A 379 -1.90 38.15 -12.65
C GLN A 379 -3.19 38.45 -11.88
N GLU A 380 -3.50 37.70 -10.82
CA GLU A 380 -4.71 37.89 -10.01
C GLU A 380 -4.74 39.29 -9.36
N THR A 381 -3.59 39.74 -8.85
CA THR A 381 -3.46 41.10 -8.30
C THR A 381 -3.79 42.17 -9.35
N THR A 382 -3.28 41.99 -10.56
CA THR A 382 -3.53 42.90 -11.69
C THR A 382 -5.01 42.88 -12.10
N ARG A 383 -5.60 41.69 -12.27
CA ARG A 383 -7.02 41.53 -12.63
C ARG A 383 -7.96 42.14 -11.59
N THR A 384 -7.64 41.97 -10.31
CA THR A 384 -8.40 42.56 -9.20
C THR A 384 -8.36 44.09 -9.24
N ALA A 385 -7.22 44.68 -9.58
CA ALA A 385 -7.10 46.14 -9.76
C ALA A 385 -7.93 46.64 -10.96
N VAL A 386 -7.89 45.92 -12.09
CA VAL A 386 -8.71 46.23 -13.28
C VAL A 386 -10.20 46.18 -12.95
N PHE A 387 -10.65 45.13 -12.27
CA PHE A 387 -12.07 45.01 -11.88
C PHE A 387 -12.54 46.15 -10.96
N LYS A 388 -11.69 46.59 -10.03
CA LYS A 388 -11.99 47.76 -9.18
C LYS A 388 -12.10 49.06 -10.01
N ALA A 389 -11.25 49.23 -11.01
CA ALA A 389 -11.31 50.38 -11.92
C ALA A 389 -12.58 50.34 -12.80
N ASP A 390 -12.96 49.17 -13.30
CA ASP A 390 -14.20 48.98 -14.05
C ASP A 390 -15.43 49.27 -13.17
N GLN A 391 -15.41 48.82 -11.90
CA GLN A 391 -16.48 49.11 -10.95
C GLN A 391 -16.63 50.63 -10.72
N HIS A 392 -15.52 51.34 -10.49
CA HIS A 392 -15.56 52.80 -10.38
C HIS A 392 -16.05 53.48 -11.67
N SER A 393 -15.65 52.97 -12.84
CA SER A 393 -16.09 53.50 -14.13
C SER A 393 -17.59 53.28 -14.36
N PHE A 394 -18.14 52.16 -13.87
CA PHE A 394 -19.58 51.89 -13.89
C PHE A 394 -20.33 52.85 -12.96
N ASP A 395 -19.81 53.10 -11.75
CA ASP A 395 -20.41 54.02 -10.79
C ASP A 395 -20.47 55.46 -11.33
N LEU A 396 -19.51 55.84 -12.18
CA LEU A 396 -19.48 57.11 -12.91
C LEU A 396 -20.31 57.12 -14.22
N GLY A 397 -20.93 55.99 -14.60
CA GLY A 397 -21.70 55.85 -15.84
C GLY A 397 -20.87 55.79 -17.12
N ALA A 398 -19.55 55.59 -17.03
CA ALA A 398 -18.64 55.53 -18.18
C ALA A 398 -18.66 54.16 -18.88
N ILE A 399 -19.06 53.09 -18.20
CA ILE A 399 -19.29 51.76 -18.78
C ILE A 399 -20.68 51.25 -18.42
N ASP A 400 -21.23 50.38 -19.25
CA ASP A 400 -22.55 49.78 -19.02
C ASP A 400 -22.47 48.54 -18.10
N ARG A 401 -23.66 48.02 -17.73
CA ARG A 401 -23.76 46.84 -16.86
C ARG A 401 -23.25 45.57 -17.54
N LEU A 402 -23.30 45.49 -18.86
CA LEU A 402 -22.80 44.36 -19.64
C LEU A 402 -21.27 44.29 -19.55
N ALA A 403 -20.58 45.41 -19.74
CA ALA A 403 -19.13 45.54 -19.58
C ALA A 403 -18.68 45.17 -18.15
N LEU A 404 -19.36 45.68 -17.11
CA LEU A 404 -19.05 45.32 -15.72
C LEU A 404 -19.25 43.81 -15.46
N SER A 405 -20.29 43.20 -16.05
CA SER A 405 -20.55 41.75 -15.91
C SER A 405 -19.49 40.90 -16.60
N ARG A 406 -19.02 41.33 -17.79
CA ARG A 406 -17.88 40.70 -18.49
C ARG A 406 -16.58 40.81 -17.71
N SER A 407 -16.31 41.98 -17.10
CA SER A 407 -15.15 42.17 -16.23
C SER A 407 -15.20 41.25 -14.99
N ARG A 408 -16.37 41.14 -14.35
CA ARG A 408 -16.59 40.20 -13.24
C ARG A 408 -16.36 38.74 -13.65
N ARG A 409 -16.78 38.35 -14.86
CA ARG A 409 -16.52 37.02 -15.40
C ARG A 409 -15.01 36.76 -15.52
N ALA A 410 -14.25 37.75 -16.02
CA ALA A 410 -12.80 37.63 -16.16
C ALA A 410 -12.09 37.41 -14.81
N VAL A 411 -12.55 38.04 -13.72
CA VAL A 411 -12.06 37.76 -12.36
C VAL A 411 -12.30 36.31 -11.95
N ASN A 412 -13.50 35.77 -12.21
CA ASN A 412 -13.80 34.37 -11.87
C ASN A 412 -13.03 33.36 -12.72
N VAL A 413 -12.68 33.70 -13.97
CA VAL A 413 -11.82 32.84 -14.81
C VAL A 413 -10.41 32.81 -14.23
N ASP A 414 -9.85 33.96 -13.85
CA ASP A 414 -8.53 34.01 -13.23
C ASP A 414 -8.49 33.31 -11.85
N ALA A 415 -9.57 33.40 -11.07
CA ALA A 415 -9.71 32.65 -9.82
C ALA A 415 -9.70 31.13 -10.03
N MET A 416 -10.19 30.64 -11.19
CA MET A 416 -10.08 29.22 -11.55
C MET A 416 -8.61 28.84 -11.79
N THR A 417 -7.90 29.63 -12.60
CA THR A 417 -6.48 29.43 -12.89
C THR A 417 -5.63 29.42 -11.61
N HIS A 418 -5.95 30.26 -10.63
CA HIS A 418 -5.28 30.25 -9.32
C HIS A 418 -5.52 28.93 -8.58
N VAL A 419 -6.76 28.42 -8.53
CA VAL A 419 -7.04 27.12 -7.91
C VAL A 419 -6.27 26.00 -8.61
N ASP A 420 -6.24 25.98 -9.94
CA ASP A 420 -5.46 25.00 -10.71
C ASP A 420 -3.96 25.06 -10.37
N ALA A 421 -3.40 26.26 -10.25
CA ALA A 421 -1.99 26.45 -9.88
C ALA A 421 -1.70 25.96 -8.46
N VAL A 422 -2.59 26.23 -7.49
CA VAL A 422 -2.47 25.68 -6.12
C VAL A 422 -2.54 24.15 -6.14
N VAL A 423 -3.48 23.58 -6.88
CA VAL A 423 -3.60 22.12 -7.01
C VAL A 423 -2.34 21.51 -7.62
N GLN A 424 -1.74 22.13 -8.65
CA GLN A 424 -0.48 21.69 -9.23
C GLN A 424 0.68 21.70 -8.22
N VAL A 425 0.75 22.72 -7.35
CA VAL A 425 1.75 22.76 -6.28
C VAL A 425 1.51 21.61 -5.28
N GLN A 426 0.27 21.39 -4.85
CA GLN A 426 -0.06 20.30 -3.93
C GLN A 426 0.19 18.90 -4.54
N GLN A 427 -0.06 18.73 -5.84
CA GLN A 427 0.31 17.51 -6.56
C GLN A 427 1.82 17.30 -6.58
N ALA A 428 2.60 18.37 -6.82
CA ALA A 428 4.05 18.29 -6.82
C ALA A 428 4.62 18.00 -5.41
N ILE A 429 4.01 18.55 -4.35
CA ILE A 429 4.31 18.20 -2.96
C ILE A 429 4.06 16.71 -2.73
N SER A 430 2.89 16.21 -3.12
CA SER A 430 2.54 14.79 -2.99
C SER A 430 3.53 13.89 -3.74
N GLN A 431 3.93 14.25 -4.96
CA GLN A 431 4.94 13.53 -5.73
C GLN A 431 6.29 13.50 -5.01
N LEU A 432 6.70 14.62 -4.40
CA LEU A 432 7.94 14.69 -3.64
C LEU A 432 7.88 13.82 -2.39
N GLU A 433 6.80 13.92 -1.60
CA GLU A 433 6.54 13.04 -0.46
C GLU A 433 6.64 11.57 -0.87
N ASN A 434 6.00 11.21 -1.98
CA ASN A 434 5.99 9.84 -2.49
C ASN A 434 7.37 9.36 -2.91
N ALA A 435 8.17 10.24 -3.52
CA ALA A 435 9.51 9.90 -3.97
C ALA A 435 10.44 9.60 -2.77
N ILE A 436 10.30 10.37 -1.68
CA ILE A 436 11.12 10.22 -0.46
C ILE A 436 10.51 9.28 0.60
N GLN A 437 9.25 8.87 0.41
CA GLN A 437 8.41 8.15 1.38
C GLN A 437 8.40 8.77 2.78
N GLN A 438 8.22 10.08 2.84
CA GLN A 438 8.18 10.81 4.10
C GLN A 438 7.24 12.01 3.97
N PRO A 439 6.35 12.27 4.96
CA PRO A 439 5.56 13.49 5.00
C PRO A 439 6.47 14.71 5.18
N LEU A 440 6.20 15.80 4.45
CA LEU A 440 7.02 17.01 4.54
C LEU A 440 6.76 17.83 5.82
N ASP A 441 5.65 17.56 6.50
CA ASP A 441 5.28 18.15 7.79
C ASP A 441 6.12 17.61 8.98
N GLY A 442 6.98 16.62 8.73
CA GLY A 442 7.99 16.16 9.67
C GLY A 442 7.52 15.09 10.67
N ILE A 443 6.34 14.48 10.49
CA ILE A 443 5.90 13.33 11.29
C ILE A 443 6.29 12.03 10.55
N PRO A 444 7.41 11.36 10.90
CA PRO A 444 7.80 10.12 10.26
C PRO A 444 6.81 9.02 10.63
N LEU A 445 5.93 8.67 9.68
CA LEU A 445 5.01 7.55 9.83
C LEU A 445 5.77 6.23 10.06
N HIS A 446 6.90 5.99 9.37
CA HIS A 446 7.59 4.69 9.42
C HIS A 446 8.06 4.22 10.80
N ALA A 447 8.42 5.12 11.73
CA ALA A 447 8.94 4.71 13.03
C ALA A 447 7.85 4.44 14.09
N GLN A 448 6.67 5.06 13.95
CA GLN A 448 5.55 4.89 14.90
C GLN A 448 4.39 4.06 14.31
N SER A 449 4.27 3.95 12.98
CA SER A 449 3.19 3.23 12.31
C SER A 449 3.50 1.75 12.12
N THR A 450 4.73 1.33 11.84
CA THR A 450 4.97 -0.05 11.42
C THR A 450 4.59 -1.06 12.53
N GLU A 451 5.07 -0.89 13.77
CA GLU A 451 4.64 -1.77 14.88
C GLU A 451 3.17 -1.57 15.29
N ALA A 452 2.68 -0.32 15.31
CA ALA A 452 1.31 0.01 15.72
C ALA A 452 0.24 -0.36 14.68
N VAL A 453 0.62 -0.58 13.41
CA VAL A 453 -0.24 -0.98 12.30
C VAL A 453 -0.14 -2.49 12.06
N ILE A 454 0.97 -3.14 12.44
CA ILE A 454 1.11 -4.60 12.36
C ILE A 454 0.12 -5.32 13.30
N ARG A 455 -0.08 -4.82 14.53
CA ARG A 455 -0.99 -5.43 15.51
C ARG A 455 -2.29 -4.63 15.61
N LYS A 456 -3.33 -5.11 14.93
CA LYS A 456 -4.71 -4.62 15.05
C LYS A 456 -5.33 -5.09 16.37
#